data_AF-A0A969L715-F1
#
_entry.id   AF-A0A969L715-F1
#
_cell.length_a   1.000
_cell.length_b   1.000
_cell.length_c   1.000
_cell.angle_alpha   90.00
_cell.angle_beta   90.00
_cell.angle_gamma   90.00
#
_symmetry.space_group_name_H-M   'P 1'
#
loop_
_entity.id
_entity.type
_entity.pdbx_description
1 polymer ?
#
loop_
_entity_poly.entity_id
_entity_poly.type
_entity_poly.pdbx_seq_one_letter_code
_entity_poly.pdbx_strand_id
1 'polypeptide(L)'
;MAALLLSGISSLKAQLGPSNPERTLNRISFGSCNRHNAPQPLWGPIVENNPDLWIWLGDNIYGDTEDMDTLKAKYDAQKSRPEYQALLKTTPVVGIWDDHDYGVNDGGREYSRRVESQQLMLNFLDVPGDAPQRSQMGAYAAYKPLARQV
;
A
#
# COMPACT_ATOMS: atom_id res chain seq x y z
N MET A 1 -30.93 -46.00 3.42
CA MET A 1 -29.57 -45.51 3.69
C MET A 1 -29.51 -44.05 3.31
N ALA A 2 -29.45 -43.17 4.30
CA ALA A 2 -29.15 -41.76 4.12
C ALA A 2 -28.05 -41.43 5.14
N ALA A 3 -26.91 -40.96 4.67
CA ALA A 3 -25.85 -40.42 5.52
C ALA A 3 -25.71 -38.95 5.16
N LEU A 4 -26.27 -38.10 6.01
CA LEU A 4 -26.02 -36.66 6.02
C LEU A 4 -24.92 -36.44 7.07
N LEU A 5 -23.72 -36.09 6.62
CA LEU A 5 -22.64 -35.63 7.49
C LEU A 5 -22.48 -34.12 7.26
N LEU A 6 -23.05 -33.32 8.15
CA LEU A 6 -22.72 -31.91 8.29
C LEU A 6 -21.88 -31.77 9.56
N SER A 7 -20.56 -31.78 9.40
CA SER A 7 -19.63 -31.34 10.44
C SER A 7 -19.67 -29.81 10.52
N GLY A 8 -20.04 -29.28 11.68
CA GLY A 8 -19.94 -27.85 11.96
C GLY A 8 -18.53 -27.40 12.36
N ILE A 9 -18.47 -26.12 12.75
CA ILE A 9 -17.35 -25.32 13.32
C ILE A 9 -16.56 -24.59 12.19
N SER A 10 -16.54 -23.25 12.10
CA SER A 10 -16.11 -22.27 13.11
C SER A 10 -16.72 -20.88 12.93
N SER A 11 -16.92 -20.20 14.06
CA SER A 11 -17.09 -18.76 14.18
C SER A 11 -15.89 -17.95 13.66
N LEU A 12 -16.16 -16.69 13.30
CA LEU A 12 -15.24 -15.65 12.84
C LEU A 12 -13.93 -15.54 13.65
N LYS A 13 -12.83 -15.32 12.92
CA LYS A 13 -11.86 -14.20 13.06
C LYS A 13 -10.80 -14.36 11.96
N ALA A 14 -10.89 -13.55 10.90
CA ALA A 14 -9.74 -13.37 10.02
C ALA A 14 -8.74 -12.48 10.76
N GLN A 15 -7.79 -13.12 11.45
CA GLN A 15 -6.64 -12.47 12.04
C GLN A 15 -5.63 -12.22 10.91
N LEU A 16 -5.81 -11.13 10.17
CA LEU A 16 -4.85 -10.73 9.14
C LEU A 16 -3.70 -9.98 9.83
N GLY A 17 -2.64 -10.73 10.11
CA GLY A 17 -1.33 -10.21 10.49
C GLY A 17 -0.76 -10.90 11.72
N PRO A 18 0.54 -11.27 11.74
CA PRO A 18 1.17 -11.74 12.95
C PRO A 18 1.09 -10.64 14.01
N SER A 19 0.45 -10.97 15.12
CA SER A 19 0.59 -10.29 16.39
C SER A 19 2.07 -10.25 16.77
N ASN A 20 2.73 -9.09 16.64
CA ASN A 20 3.96 -8.86 17.37
C ASN A 20 4.03 -7.40 17.86
N PRO A 21 3.57 -7.12 19.09
CA PRO A 21 3.61 -5.77 19.66
C PRO A 21 5.02 -5.26 20.02
N GLU A 22 6.08 -5.91 19.56
CA GLU A 22 7.46 -5.72 20.03
C GLU A 22 8.47 -5.88 18.86
N ARG A 23 8.38 -5.06 17.80
CA ARG A 23 9.46 -5.00 16.79
C ARG A 23 10.04 -3.59 16.75
N THR A 24 11.26 -3.44 17.25
CA THR A 24 12.09 -2.26 16.98
C THR A 24 12.40 -2.22 15.48
N LEU A 25 12.03 -1.13 14.82
CA LEU A 25 12.46 -0.86 13.45
C LEU A 25 13.90 -0.37 13.51
N ASN A 26 14.83 -1.14 12.94
CA ASN A 26 16.25 -0.79 12.86
C ASN A 26 16.61 -0.21 11.50
N ARG A 27 15.84 -0.56 10.46
CA ARG A 27 16.08 -0.14 9.08
C ARG A 27 14.79 0.29 8.40
N ILE A 28 14.66 1.59 8.20
CA ILE A 28 13.59 2.19 7.40
C ILE A 28 14.18 2.57 6.06
N SER A 29 13.57 2.10 4.98
CA SER A 29 13.87 2.55 3.62
C SER A 29 12.70 3.33 3.07
N PHE A 30 12.98 4.26 2.18
CA PHE A 30 11.96 5.12 1.60
C PHE A 30 12.33 5.51 0.17
N GLY A 31 11.34 5.87 -0.63
CA GLY A 31 11.54 6.29 -2.02
C GLY A 31 10.31 6.95 -2.61
N SER A 32 10.53 7.63 -3.74
CA SER A 32 9.52 8.35 -4.52
C SER A 32 9.92 8.35 -6.01
N CYS A 33 9.12 9.02 -6.83
CA CYS A 33 9.40 9.30 -8.26
C CYS A 33 9.61 8.02 -9.07
N ASN A 34 8.76 7.02 -8.83
CA ASN A 34 8.86 5.72 -9.44
C ASN A 34 8.04 5.64 -10.73
N ARG A 35 8.73 5.65 -11.86
CA ARG A 35 8.13 5.39 -13.18
C ARG A 35 7.79 3.92 -13.34
N HIS A 36 6.52 3.58 -13.07
CA HIS A 36 5.95 2.23 -13.23
C HIS A 36 6.23 1.57 -14.59
N ASN A 37 6.36 2.36 -15.66
CA ASN A 37 6.59 1.93 -17.03
C ASN A 37 8.07 1.96 -17.48
N ALA A 38 9.02 2.15 -16.56
CA ALA A 38 10.45 2.18 -16.85
C ALA A 38 11.20 1.04 -16.12
N PRO A 39 12.46 0.75 -16.51
CA PRO A 39 13.32 -0.10 -15.69
C PRO A 39 13.45 0.43 -14.26
N GLN A 40 13.29 -0.45 -13.26
CA GLN A 40 13.39 -0.11 -11.83
C GLN A 40 14.50 -0.95 -11.19
N PRO A 41 15.78 -0.66 -11.49
CA PRO A 41 16.91 -1.48 -11.04
C PRO A 41 17.13 -1.41 -9.52
N LEU A 42 16.46 -0.49 -8.83
CA LEU A 42 16.65 -0.24 -7.40
C LEU A 42 15.96 -1.28 -6.50
N TRP A 43 14.95 -2.01 -6.98
CA TRP A 43 14.26 -2.99 -6.13
C TRP A 43 15.16 -4.10 -5.62
N GLY A 44 16.08 -4.61 -6.44
CA GLY A 44 17.04 -5.63 -6.02
C GLY A 44 17.86 -5.17 -4.81
N PRO A 45 18.61 -4.06 -4.92
CA PRO A 45 19.34 -3.48 -3.80
C PRO A 45 18.46 -3.12 -2.59
N ILE A 46 17.22 -2.64 -2.80
CA ILE A 46 16.29 -2.34 -1.71
C ILE A 46 15.92 -3.62 -0.94
N VAL A 47 15.59 -4.70 -1.63
CA VAL A 47 15.25 -6.00 -1.02
C VAL A 47 16.46 -6.61 -0.34
N GLU A 48 17.65 -6.58 -0.96
CA GLU A 48 18.90 -7.06 -0.38
C GLU A 48 19.28 -6.31 0.91
N ASN A 49 18.93 -5.02 0.99
CA ASN A 49 19.11 -4.24 2.19
C ASN A 49 18.11 -4.62 3.30
N ASN A 50 17.20 -5.59 3.11
CA ASN A 50 16.31 -6.15 4.14
C ASN A 50 15.66 -5.09 5.08
N PRO A 51 14.87 -4.14 4.55
CA PRO A 51 14.21 -3.12 5.36
C PRO A 51 13.14 -3.69 6.28
N ASP A 52 13.06 -3.15 7.50
CA ASP A 52 11.97 -3.42 8.44
C ASP A 52 10.67 -2.70 8.04
N LEU A 53 10.80 -1.62 7.26
CA LEU A 53 9.69 -0.80 6.75
C LEU A 53 10.11 -0.13 5.44
N TRP A 54 9.22 -0.14 4.45
CA TRP A 54 9.33 0.70 3.25
C TRP A 54 8.28 1.81 3.30
N ILE A 55 8.71 3.04 3.03
CA ILE A 55 7.85 4.23 2.98
C ILE A 55 7.88 4.82 1.57
N TRP A 56 6.74 4.77 0.91
CA TRP A 56 6.49 5.56 -0.30
C TRP A 56 6.28 7.03 0.08
N LEU A 57 7.05 7.92 -0.53
CA LEU A 57 7.02 9.37 -0.26
C LEU A 57 6.21 10.17 -1.29
N GLY A 58 5.51 9.49 -2.21
CA GLY A 58 4.81 10.10 -3.33
C GLY A 58 5.44 9.76 -4.68
N ASP A 59 4.78 10.14 -5.76
CA ASP A 59 5.04 9.65 -7.12
C ASP A 59 5.29 8.12 -7.15
N ASN A 60 4.40 7.35 -6.52
CA ASN A 60 4.50 5.89 -6.46
C ASN A 60 4.34 5.29 -7.86
N ILE A 61 3.53 5.98 -8.67
CA ILE A 61 3.38 5.84 -10.12
C ILE A 61 3.27 7.23 -10.77
N TYR A 62 3.41 7.27 -12.10
CA TYR A 62 3.10 8.45 -12.91
C TYR A 62 1.67 8.30 -13.48
N GLY A 63 0.70 8.72 -12.68
CA GLY A 63 -0.73 8.45 -12.85
C GLY A 63 -1.41 9.31 -13.92
N ASP A 64 -1.14 10.62 -13.98
CA ASP A 64 -1.47 11.59 -15.05
C ASP A 64 -2.66 11.22 -15.96
N THR A 65 -3.82 10.98 -15.35
CA THR A 65 -5.05 10.61 -16.05
C THR A 65 -6.27 10.89 -15.17
N GLU A 66 -7.35 11.35 -15.82
CA GLU A 66 -8.67 11.48 -15.18
C GLU A 66 -9.51 10.20 -15.29
N ASP A 67 -9.04 9.20 -16.04
CA ASP A 67 -9.68 7.90 -16.19
C ASP A 67 -9.21 6.96 -15.06
N MET A 68 -10.14 6.62 -14.18
CA MET A 68 -9.85 5.81 -13.00
C MET A 68 -9.49 4.36 -13.35
N ASP A 69 -9.96 3.83 -14.47
CA ASP A 69 -9.56 2.49 -14.92
C ASP A 69 -8.09 2.52 -15.39
N THR A 70 -7.70 3.59 -16.07
CA THR A 70 -6.30 3.82 -16.46
C THR A 70 -5.41 4.01 -15.23
N LEU A 71 -5.81 4.84 -14.26
CA LEU A 71 -5.06 5.06 -13.03
C LEU A 71 -4.90 3.75 -12.23
N LYS A 72 -5.98 2.98 -12.12
CA LYS A 72 -5.97 1.65 -11.49
C LYS A 72 -5.00 0.71 -12.20
N ALA A 73 -5.05 0.63 -13.52
CA ALA A 73 -4.16 -0.24 -14.29
C ALA A 73 -2.68 0.11 -14.10
N LYS A 74 -2.34 1.40 -13.94
CA LYS A 74 -0.98 1.84 -13.64
C LYS A 74 -0.52 1.41 -12.25
N TYR A 75 -1.39 1.51 -11.23
CA TYR A 75 -1.10 0.98 -9.90
C TYR A 75 -0.95 -0.55 -9.92
N ASP A 76 -1.83 -1.27 -10.62
CA ASP A 76 -1.77 -2.72 -10.78
C ASP A 76 -0.46 -3.14 -11.47
N ALA A 77 -0.02 -2.39 -12.48
CA ALA A 77 1.25 -2.62 -13.16
C ALA A 77 2.44 -2.50 -12.19
N GLN A 78 2.49 -1.45 -11.36
CA GLN A 78 3.53 -1.33 -10.33
C GLN A 78 3.44 -2.45 -9.29
N LYS A 79 2.23 -2.72 -8.79
CA LYS A 79 1.98 -3.74 -7.75
C LYS A 79 2.39 -5.12 -8.23
N SER A 80 2.15 -5.46 -9.50
CA SER A 80 2.43 -6.78 -10.07
C SER A 80 3.91 -7.04 -10.40
N ARG A 81 4.79 -6.03 -10.32
CA ARG A 81 6.21 -6.19 -10.62
C ARG A 81 6.85 -7.27 -9.73
N PRO A 82 7.52 -8.28 -10.31
CA PRO A 82 8.13 -9.36 -9.52
C PRO A 82 9.10 -8.86 -8.45
N GLU A 83 9.86 -7.81 -8.75
CA GLU A 83 10.86 -7.25 -7.83
C GLU A 83 10.19 -6.49 -6.67
N TYR A 84 9.11 -5.76 -6.94
CA TYR A 84 8.31 -5.11 -5.89
C TYR A 84 7.54 -6.15 -5.05
N GLN A 85 7.02 -7.20 -5.69
CA GLN A 85 6.42 -8.35 -4.99
C GLN A 85 7.42 -9.07 -4.08
N ALA A 86 8.72 -9.08 -4.41
CA ALA A 86 9.74 -9.61 -3.52
C ALA A 86 9.85 -8.78 -2.24
N LEU A 87 9.80 -7.44 -2.33
CA LEU A 87 9.76 -6.55 -1.16
C LEU A 87 8.51 -6.78 -0.31
N LEU A 88 7.32 -6.86 -0.93
CA LEU A 88 6.05 -7.03 -0.23
C LEU A 88 5.96 -8.33 0.59
N LYS A 89 6.74 -9.36 0.24
CA LYS A 89 6.80 -10.62 0.99
C LYS A 89 7.51 -10.48 2.35
N THR A 90 8.42 -9.52 2.49
CA THR A 90 9.33 -9.44 3.64
C THR A 90 9.18 -8.13 4.43
N THR A 91 8.65 -7.10 3.80
CA THR A 91 8.69 -5.73 4.31
C THR A 91 7.29 -5.11 4.28
N PRO A 92 6.77 -4.67 5.44
CA PRO A 92 5.59 -3.82 5.50
C PRO A 92 5.78 -2.54 4.68
N VAL A 93 4.74 -2.14 3.95
CA VAL A 93 4.73 -0.93 3.13
C VAL A 93 3.70 0.06 3.67
N VAL A 94 4.11 1.31 3.80
CA VAL A 94 3.23 2.46 4.02
C VAL A 94 3.57 3.57 3.04
N GLY A 95 2.77 4.63 2.99
CA GLY A 95 3.15 5.79 2.22
C GLY A 95 2.08 6.84 2.01
N ILE A 96 2.42 7.76 1.12
CA ILE A 96 1.61 8.89 0.70
C ILE A 96 1.65 9.00 -0.84
N TRP A 97 0.76 9.81 -1.40
CA TRP A 97 0.78 10.25 -2.80
C TRP A 97 1.61 11.53 -2.99
N ASP A 98 1.92 11.84 -4.25
CA ASP A 98 2.19 13.20 -4.73
C ASP A 98 1.29 13.51 -5.94
N ASP A 99 1.48 14.62 -6.64
CA ASP A 99 0.62 15.10 -7.72
C ASP A 99 0.44 14.09 -8.88
N HIS A 100 1.48 13.34 -9.26
CA HIS A 100 1.33 12.34 -10.31
C HIS A 100 0.45 11.14 -9.89
N ASP A 101 0.51 10.73 -8.62
CA ASP A 101 -0.41 9.73 -8.03
C ASP A 101 -1.83 10.28 -7.87
N TYR A 102 -1.92 11.59 -7.63
CA TYR A 102 -3.16 12.33 -7.42
C TYR A 102 -4.08 12.25 -8.64
N GLY A 103 -3.51 11.96 -9.82
CA GLY A 103 -4.21 11.76 -11.08
C GLY A 103 -3.97 12.88 -12.09
N VAL A 104 -3.48 14.03 -11.66
CA VAL A 104 -3.14 15.14 -12.56
C VAL A 104 -1.97 15.92 -11.99
N ASN A 105 -0.95 16.13 -12.84
CA ASN A 105 0.22 16.94 -12.52
C ASN A 105 -0.18 18.34 -12.03
N ASP A 106 0.48 18.82 -10.98
CA ASP A 106 0.14 20.08 -10.27
C ASP A 106 -1.31 20.17 -9.76
N GLY A 107 -1.99 19.03 -9.59
CA GLY A 107 -3.37 18.94 -9.14
C GLY A 107 -3.55 19.31 -7.66
N GLY A 108 -4.51 20.18 -7.37
CA GLY A 108 -4.89 20.54 -6.02
C GLY A 108 -6.29 20.08 -5.61
N ARG A 109 -6.82 20.72 -4.57
CA ARG A 109 -8.14 20.41 -3.98
C ARG A 109 -9.31 20.50 -4.97
N GLU A 110 -9.12 21.21 -6.06
CA GLU A 110 -10.07 21.44 -7.16
C GLU A 110 -10.22 20.26 -8.11
N TYR A 111 -9.29 19.30 -8.09
CA TYR A 111 -9.40 18.10 -8.91
C TYR A 111 -10.61 17.25 -8.50
N SER A 112 -11.47 16.96 -9.47
CA SER A 112 -12.77 16.33 -9.23
C SER A 112 -12.67 14.86 -8.81
N ARG A 113 -11.65 14.12 -9.29
CA ARG A 113 -11.46 12.68 -9.01
C ARG A 113 -10.51 12.38 -7.86
N ARG A 114 -10.18 13.38 -7.03
CA ARG A 114 -9.22 13.21 -5.92
C ARG A 114 -9.64 12.13 -4.92
N VAL A 115 -10.94 11.94 -4.72
CA VAL A 115 -11.46 10.92 -3.78
C VAL A 115 -11.27 9.53 -4.38
N GLU A 116 -11.63 9.33 -5.64
CA GLU A 116 -11.41 8.06 -6.34
C GLU A 116 -9.92 7.72 -6.44
N SER A 117 -9.09 8.72 -6.76
CA SER A 117 -7.62 8.56 -6.83
C SER A 117 -7.04 8.16 -5.47
N GLN A 118 -7.53 8.75 -4.38
CA GLN A 118 -7.15 8.37 -3.01
C GLN A 118 -7.48 6.91 -2.75
N GLN A 119 -8.67 6.44 -3.15
CA GLN A 119 -9.06 5.04 -2.93
C GLN A 119 -8.17 4.07 -3.70
N LEU A 120 -7.74 4.42 -4.91
CA LEU A 120 -6.81 3.62 -5.70
C LEU A 120 -5.42 3.54 -5.06
N MET A 121 -4.89 4.67 -4.57
CA MET A 121 -3.64 4.69 -3.81
C MET A 121 -3.75 3.85 -2.51
N LEU A 122 -4.86 3.95 -1.78
CA LEU A 122 -5.09 3.16 -0.57
C LEU A 122 -5.21 1.66 -0.88
N ASN A 123 -5.77 1.29 -2.03
CA ASN A 123 -5.78 -0.10 -2.51
C ASN A 123 -4.36 -0.58 -2.85
N PHE A 124 -3.57 0.24 -3.54
CA PHE A 124 -2.18 -0.07 -3.85
C PHE A 124 -1.33 -0.32 -2.59
N LEU A 125 -1.58 0.45 -1.54
CA LEU A 125 -0.91 0.34 -0.23
C LEU A 125 -1.52 -0.75 0.69
N ASP A 126 -2.49 -1.53 0.22
CA ASP A 126 -3.23 -2.55 1.00
C ASP A 126 -3.84 -2.00 2.31
N VAL A 127 -4.26 -0.73 2.32
CA VAL A 127 -4.88 -0.12 3.51
C VAL A 127 -6.24 -0.78 3.78
N PRO A 128 -6.50 -1.27 5.01
CA PRO A 128 -7.74 -1.96 5.34
C PRO A 128 -9.00 -1.14 5.02
N GLY A 129 -10.09 -1.83 4.68
CA GLY A 129 -11.36 -1.19 4.29
C GLY A 129 -12.03 -0.41 5.43
N ASP A 130 -11.73 -0.74 6.68
CA ASP A 130 -12.23 -0.08 7.90
C ASP A 130 -11.26 0.97 8.46
N ALA A 131 -10.12 1.19 7.81
CA ALA A 131 -9.12 2.15 8.26
C ALA A 131 -9.64 3.60 8.13
N PRO A 132 -9.33 4.50 9.08
CA PRO A 132 -9.83 5.89 9.06
C PRO A 132 -9.43 6.65 7.79
N GLN A 133 -8.32 6.29 7.16
CA GLN A 133 -7.84 6.84 5.89
C GLN A 133 -8.86 6.68 4.75
N ARG A 134 -9.72 5.65 4.80
CA ARG A 134 -10.76 5.39 3.79
C ARG A 134 -11.90 6.40 3.83
N SER A 135 -12.11 7.06 4.98
CA SER A 135 -13.24 7.98 5.21
C SER A 135 -12.82 9.45 5.36
N GLN A 136 -11.52 9.72 5.48
CA GLN A 136 -10.99 11.08 5.59
C GLN A 136 -10.65 11.68 4.23
N MET A 137 -10.52 13.01 4.19
CA MET A 137 -10.02 13.72 3.01
C MET A 137 -8.49 13.68 2.97
N GLY A 138 -7.93 13.09 1.91
CA GLY A 138 -6.49 13.02 1.68
C GLY A 138 -5.78 11.87 2.40
N ALA A 139 -4.56 11.58 1.96
CA ALA A 139 -3.88 10.32 2.26
C ALA A 139 -2.99 10.32 3.53
N TYR A 140 -3.01 11.38 4.34
CA TYR A 140 -2.13 11.49 5.52
C TYR A 140 -2.41 10.42 6.57
N ALA A 141 -1.37 9.89 7.21
CA ALA A 141 -1.49 8.91 8.28
C ALA A 141 -0.38 9.10 9.32
N ALA A 142 -0.68 8.70 10.56
CA ALA A 142 0.30 8.63 11.64
C ALA A 142 0.50 7.18 12.05
N TYR A 143 1.76 6.74 12.07
CA TYR A 143 2.14 5.40 12.46
C TYR A 143 2.88 5.45 13.79
N LYS A 144 2.46 4.62 14.74
CA LYS A 144 3.17 4.46 16.01
C LYS A 144 3.97 3.16 15.94
N PRO A 145 5.30 3.20 16.11
CA PRO A 145 6.02 2.01 16.54
C PRO A 145 5.38 1.60 17.88
N LEU A 146 4.97 0.34 18.01
CA LEU A 146 4.41 -0.13 19.28
C LEU A 146 5.52 0.00 20.34
N ALA A 147 5.33 0.94 21.26
CA ALA A 147 6.28 1.20 22.33
C ALA A 147 6.12 0.13 23.40
N ARG A 148 7.26 -0.41 23.84
CA ARG A 148 7.39 -1.31 24.98
C ARG A 148 6.64 -0.71 26.19
N GLN A 149 5.60 -1.39 26.68
CA GLN A 149 5.08 -1.07 28.01
C GLN A 149 6.12 -1.59 29.02
N VAL A 150 6.78 -0.66 29.71
CA VAL A 150 7.59 -0.95 30.91
C VAL A 150 6.70 -1.18 32.12
#